data_AF-A0A1B8J6M7-F1
#
_entry.id   AF-A0A1B8J6M7-F1
#
_cell.length_a   1.000
_cell.length_b   1.000
_cell.length_c   1.000
_cell.angle_alpha   90.00
_cell.angle_beta   90.00
_cell.angle_gamma   90.00
#
_symmetry.space_group_name_H-M   'P 1'
#
loop_
_entity.id
_entity.type
_entity.pdbx_description
1 polymer ?
#
loop_
_entity_poly.entity_id
_entity_poly.type
_entity_poly.pdbx_seq_one_letter_code
_entity_poly.pdbx_strand_id
1 'polypeptide(L)'
;MTKAIIVAVVICAVVAVVFIVKAMRQKALLGLEPIKQESLSMREVVEFFKEPETLKSLQENKDLLAVVIREKKDDGKIQIVLTAFNESTNEMASFPHTKSFLVEKIDEDLSASFGDKDMIVLQ
;
A
#
# COMPACT_ATOMS: atom_id res chain seq x y z
N MET A 1 24.02 3.72 31.00
CA MET A 1 22.54 3.86 31.06
C MET A 1 21.93 4.42 29.77
N THR A 2 22.63 5.28 29.01
CA THR A 2 22.11 5.93 27.78
C THR A 2 21.78 4.98 26.62
N LYS A 3 22.57 3.92 26.41
CA LYS A 3 22.36 2.97 25.31
C LYS A 3 21.06 2.14 25.45
N ALA A 4 20.66 1.80 26.68
CA ALA A 4 19.46 1.01 26.93
C ALA A 4 18.16 1.81 26.66
N ILE A 5 18.18 3.12 26.94
CA ILE A 5 17.04 4.01 26.69
C ILE A 5 16.84 4.19 25.18
N ILE A 6 17.91 4.38 24.42
CA ILE A 6 17.84 4.55 22.96
C ILE A 6 17.31 3.26 22.30
N VAL A 7 17.80 2.09 22.71
CA VAL A 7 17.33 0.80 22.16
C VAL A 7 15.85 0.56 22.47
N ALA A 8 15.39 0.87 23.69
CA ALA A 8 13.97 0.73 24.05
C ALA A 8 13.05 1.66 23.24
N VAL A 9 13.44 2.93 23.06
CA VAL A 9 12.67 3.90 22.28
C VAL A 9 12.60 3.50 20.80
N VAL A 10 13.71 3.02 20.22
CA VAL A 10 13.75 2.56 18.83
C VAL A 10 12.87 1.32 18.63
N ILE A 11 12.90 0.35 19.54
CA ILE A 11 12.06 -0.85 19.46
C ILE A 11 10.57 -0.47 19.56
N CYS A 12 10.19 0.40 20.50
CA CYS A 12 8.81 0.86 20.62
C CYS A 12 8.32 1.59 19.36
N ALA A 13 9.16 2.42 18.75
CA ALA A 13 8.82 3.11 17.49
C ALA A 13 8.61 2.12 16.34
N VAL A 14 9.48 1.11 16.19
CA VAL A 14 9.34 0.08 15.14
C VAL A 14 8.07 -0.75 15.36
N VAL A 15 7.78 -1.16 16.60
CA VAL A 15 6.56 -1.92 16.91
C VAL A 15 5.31 -1.10 16.63
N ALA A 16 5.30 0.19 16.99
CA ALA A 16 4.19 1.10 16.70
C ALA A 16 3.97 1.26 15.20
N VAL A 17 5.04 1.47 14.41
CA VAL A 17 4.96 1.57 12.94
C VAL A 17 4.40 0.29 12.34
N VAL A 18 4.86 -0.89 12.77
CA VAL A 18 4.33 -2.18 12.29
C VAL A 18 2.86 -2.36 12.64
N PHE A 19 2.45 -1.97 13.84
CA PHE A 19 1.06 -2.07 14.28
C PHE A 19 0.15 -1.11 13.51
N ILE A 20 0.61 0.12 13.28
CA ILE A 20 -0.10 1.12 12.49
C ILE A 20 -0.23 0.63 11.05
N VAL A 21 0.85 0.14 10.42
CA VAL A 21 0.80 -0.44 9.07
C VAL A 21 -0.18 -1.61 9.00
N LYS A 22 -0.21 -2.51 9.99
CA LYS A 22 -1.19 -3.61 10.03
C LYS A 22 -2.63 -3.12 10.18
N ALA A 23 -2.89 -2.18 11.08
CA ALA A 23 -4.22 -1.62 11.30
C ALA A 23 -4.73 -0.86 10.06
N MET A 24 -3.84 -0.12 9.38
CA MET A 24 -4.15 0.60 8.13
C MET A 24 -4.42 -0.35 6.97
N ARG A 25 -3.63 -1.44 6.84
CA ARG A 25 -3.90 -2.52 5.87
C ARG A 25 -5.30 -3.07 6.07
N GLN A 26 -5.68 -3.37 7.32
CA GLN A 26 -6.99 -3.95 7.62
C GLN A 26 -8.16 -3.04 7.23
N LYS A 27 -8.05 -1.72 7.47
CA LYS A 27 -9.08 -0.75 7.07
C LYS A 27 -9.20 -0.60 5.55
N ALA A 28 -8.09 -0.57 4.82
CA ALA A 28 -8.11 -0.50 3.35
C ALA A 28 -8.77 -1.73 2.71
N LEU A 29 -8.73 -2.87 3.39
CA LEU A 29 -9.31 -4.14 2.94
C LEU A 29 -10.79 -4.33 3.30
N LEU A 30 -11.32 -3.58 4.27
CA LEU A 30 -12.60 -3.87 4.95
C LEU A 30 -13.88 -3.45 4.21
N GLY A 31 -13.80 -2.98 2.96
CA GLY A 31 -15.00 -2.52 2.23
C GLY A 31 -14.94 -2.59 0.70
N LEU A 32 -13.91 -3.21 0.13
CA LEU A 32 -13.75 -3.31 -1.32
C LEU A 32 -13.76 -4.77 -1.74
N GLU A 33 -14.72 -5.15 -2.59
CA GLU A 33 -14.68 -6.47 -3.22
C GLU A 33 -13.48 -6.54 -4.18
N PRO A 34 -12.56 -7.51 -4.02
CA PRO A 34 -11.39 -7.59 -4.88
C PRO A 34 -11.78 -7.93 -6.32
N ILE A 35 -11.24 -7.17 -7.28
CA ILE A 35 -11.30 -7.47 -8.71
C ILE A 35 -10.44 -8.71 -8.95
N LYS A 36 -11.06 -9.79 -9.42
CA LYS A 36 -10.35 -11.05 -9.72
C LYS A 36 -9.80 -10.99 -11.14
N GLN A 37 -8.50 -11.17 -11.29
CA GLN A 37 -7.84 -11.30 -12.59
C GLN A 37 -6.64 -12.24 -12.49
N GLU A 38 -6.19 -12.80 -13.61
CA GLU A 38 -5.08 -13.77 -13.61
C GLU A 38 -3.75 -13.12 -13.18
N SER A 39 -3.44 -11.96 -13.75
CA SER A 39 -2.21 -11.23 -13.50
C SER A 39 -2.42 -9.74 -13.39
N LEU A 40 -1.57 -9.03 -12.64
CA LEU A 40 -1.50 -7.57 -12.61
C LEU A 40 -0.09 -7.09 -12.97
N SER A 41 0.00 -6.12 -13.88
CA SER A 41 1.26 -5.53 -14.34
C SER A 41 1.58 -4.19 -13.66
N MET A 42 2.87 -3.82 -13.63
CA MET A 42 3.27 -2.46 -13.21
C MET A 42 2.63 -1.39 -14.09
N ARG A 43 2.44 -1.69 -15.39
CA ARG A 43 1.75 -0.79 -16.31
C ARG A 43 0.33 -0.49 -15.86
N GLU A 44 -0.47 -1.51 -15.54
CA GLU A 44 -1.85 -1.32 -15.05
C GLU A 44 -1.88 -0.54 -13.72
N VAL A 45 -0.94 -0.81 -12.83
CA VAL A 45 -0.77 -0.06 -11.58
C VAL A 45 -0.56 1.43 -11.87
N VAL A 46 0.38 1.76 -12.76
CA VAL A 46 0.67 3.15 -13.14
C VAL A 46 -0.52 3.81 -13.86
N GLU A 47 -1.22 3.07 -14.72
CA GLU A 47 -2.41 3.55 -15.43
C GLU A 47 -3.52 3.94 -14.44
N PHE A 48 -3.73 3.17 -13.38
CA PHE A 48 -4.68 3.53 -12.31
C PHE A 48 -4.34 4.88 -11.65
N PHE A 49 -3.08 5.11 -11.28
CA PHE A 49 -2.69 6.38 -10.64
C PHE A 49 -2.67 7.57 -11.61
N LYS A 50 -2.67 7.31 -12.92
CA LYS A 50 -2.81 8.31 -13.97
C LYS A 50 -4.27 8.60 -14.34
N GLU A 51 -5.25 7.88 -13.78
CA GLU A 51 -6.67 8.21 -13.97
C GLU A 51 -6.93 9.66 -13.53
N PRO A 52 -7.64 10.49 -14.31
CA PRO A 52 -7.73 11.93 -14.07
C PRO A 52 -8.15 12.32 -12.66
N GLU A 53 -9.10 11.60 -12.06
CA GLU A 53 -9.57 11.86 -10.70
C GLU A 53 -8.51 11.51 -9.65
N THR A 54 -7.84 10.37 -9.78
CA THR A 54 -6.78 9.93 -8.87
C THR A 54 -5.56 10.85 -8.98
N LEU A 55 -5.13 11.17 -10.20
CA LEU A 55 -4.01 12.05 -10.45
C LEU A 55 -4.27 13.46 -9.91
N LYS A 56 -5.48 13.99 -10.12
CA LYS A 56 -5.85 15.31 -9.60
C LYS A 56 -5.77 15.35 -8.08
N SER A 57 -6.33 14.37 -7.38
CA SER A 57 -6.26 14.31 -5.92
C SER A 57 -4.82 14.24 -5.40
N LEU A 58 -3.96 13.43 -6.02
CA LEU A 58 -2.55 13.32 -5.68
C LEU A 58 -1.78 14.63 -5.93
N GLN A 59 -2.14 15.39 -6.97
CA GLN A 59 -1.49 16.67 -7.31
C GLN A 59 -1.97 17.84 -6.44
N GLU A 60 -3.25 17.88 -6.11
CA GLU A 60 -3.85 18.97 -5.31
C GLU A 60 -3.51 18.83 -3.83
N ASN A 61 -3.34 17.59 -3.34
CA ASN A 61 -2.99 17.33 -1.96
C ASN A 61 -1.58 16.74 -1.84
N LYS A 62 -0.63 17.60 -1.47
CA LYS A 62 0.79 17.25 -1.30
C LYS A 62 1.07 16.25 -0.18
N ASP A 63 0.11 16.04 0.71
CA ASP A 63 0.23 15.08 1.80
C ASP A 63 -0.16 13.67 1.35
N LEU A 64 -0.67 13.48 0.13
CA LEU A 64 -1.03 12.19 -0.42
C LEU A 64 0.12 11.55 -1.19
N LEU A 65 0.44 10.31 -0.83
CA LEU A 65 1.34 9.43 -1.54
C LEU A 65 0.57 8.34 -2.28
N ALA A 66 0.92 8.06 -3.52
CA ALA A 66 0.43 6.88 -4.21
C ALA A 66 1.11 5.63 -3.63
N VAL A 67 0.31 4.68 -3.14
CA VAL A 67 0.79 3.49 -2.44
C VAL A 67 0.18 2.24 -3.05
N VAL A 68 1.02 1.22 -3.21
CA VAL A 68 0.61 -0.13 -3.61
C VAL A 68 1.00 -1.09 -2.49
N ILE A 69 0.02 -1.85 -2.00
CA ILE A 69 0.20 -2.82 -0.92
C ILE A 69 0.04 -4.22 -1.48
N ARG A 70 0.97 -5.11 -1.13
CA ARG A 70 0.95 -6.53 -1.42
C ARG A 70 0.63 -7.31 -0.16
N GLU A 71 -0.32 -8.22 -0.27
CA GLU A 71 -0.63 -9.21 0.75
C GLU A 71 -0.68 -10.60 0.09
N LYS A 72 0.14 -11.53 0.58
CA LYS A 72 0.08 -12.93 0.17
C LYS A 72 -1.04 -13.62 0.94
N LYS A 73 -1.94 -14.30 0.24
CA LYS A 73 -3.04 -15.08 0.83
C LYS A 73 -2.60 -16.53 1.05
N ASP A 74 -3.29 -17.20 1.98
CA ASP A 74 -3.01 -18.58 2.35
C ASP A 74 -3.22 -19.57 1.19
N ASP A 75 -4.08 -19.21 0.22
CA ASP A 75 -4.36 -20.00 -0.98
C ASP A 75 -3.34 -19.77 -2.12
N GLY A 76 -2.24 -19.06 -1.83
CA GLY A 76 -1.17 -18.76 -2.79
C GLY A 76 -1.46 -17.57 -3.70
N LYS A 77 -2.67 -16.98 -3.66
CA LYS A 77 -2.98 -15.77 -4.40
C LYS A 77 -2.34 -14.54 -3.76
N ILE A 78 -2.27 -13.47 -4.54
CA ILE A 78 -1.72 -12.19 -4.14
C ILE A 78 -2.86 -11.18 -4.19
N GLN A 79 -3.13 -10.52 -3.06
CA GLN A 79 -3.97 -9.34 -3.03
C GLN A 79 -3.10 -8.10 -3.21
N ILE A 80 -3.45 -7.28 -4.19
CA ILE A 80 -2.81 -5.98 -4.44
C ILE A 80 -3.83 -4.88 -4.18
N VAL A 81 -3.50 -3.94 -3.31
CA VAL A 81 -4.34 -2.76 -3.04
C VAL A 81 -3.63 -1.53 -3.58
N LEU A 82 -4.26 -0.84 -4.52
CA LEU A 82 -3.82 0.45 -5.05
C LEU A 82 -4.59 1.53 -4.31
N THR A 83 -3.90 2.51 -3.75
CA THR A 83 -4.53 3.50 -2.87
C THR A 83 -3.65 4.73 -2.67
N ALA A 84 -4.18 5.78 -2.06
CA ALA A 84 -3.38 6.91 -1.59
C ALA A 84 -3.21 6.85 -0.07
N PHE A 85 -2.07 7.28 0.43
CA PHE A 85 -1.77 7.38 1.86
C PHE A 85 -1.52 8.85 2.23
N ASN A 86 -2.24 9.35 3.22
CA ASN A 86 -2.06 10.70 3.73
C ASN A 86 -1.01 10.69 4.84
N GLU A 87 0.13 11.34 4.62
CA GLU A 87 1.23 11.40 5.59
C GLU A 87 0.90 12.29 6.80
N SER A 88 0.12 13.35 6.60
CA SER A 88 -0.28 14.29 7.67
C SER A 88 -1.23 13.65 8.67
N THR A 89 -2.19 12.84 8.21
CA THR A 89 -3.14 12.15 9.08
C THR A 89 -2.71 10.72 9.42
N ASN A 90 -1.72 10.18 8.70
CA ASN A 90 -1.31 8.77 8.79
C ASN A 90 -2.49 7.83 8.50
N GLU A 91 -3.30 8.17 7.49
CA GLU A 91 -4.50 7.42 7.10
C GLU A 91 -4.51 7.10 5.61
N MET A 92 -5.19 6.01 5.25
CA MET A 92 -5.41 5.63 3.85
C MET A 92 -6.57 6.45 3.29
N ALA A 93 -6.44 6.91 2.05
CA ALA A 93 -7.52 7.55 1.33
C ALA A 93 -8.65 6.55 1.06
N SER A 94 -9.89 7.05 1.16
CA SER A 94 -11.08 6.28 0.80
C SER A 94 -11.36 6.35 -0.70
N PHE A 95 -12.27 5.49 -1.17
CA PHE A 95 -12.85 5.52 -2.52
C PHE A 95 -13.21 6.95 -2.97
N PRO A 96 -12.99 7.35 -4.25
CA PRO A 96 -12.68 6.52 -5.43
C PRO A 96 -11.19 6.17 -5.61
N HIS A 97 -10.31 6.60 -4.71
CA HIS A 97 -8.86 6.47 -4.89
C HIS A 97 -8.28 5.10 -4.52
N THR A 98 -9.13 4.07 -4.38
CA THR A 98 -8.68 2.76 -3.94
C THR A 98 -9.28 1.64 -4.79
N LYS A 99 -8.43 0.76 -5.33
CA LYS A 99 -8.81 -0.49 -6.00
C LYS A 99 -8.11 -1.67 -5.34
N SER A 100 -8.82 -2.78 -5.19
CA SER A 100 -8.24 -4.03 -4.71
C SER A 100 -8.31 -5.07 -5.83
N PHE A 101 -7.21 -5.75 -6.07
CA PHE A 101 -7.08 -6.86 -7.02
C PHE A 101 -6.72 -8.14 -6.27
N LEU A 102 -7.28 -9.26 -6.69
CA LEU A 102 -6.87 -10.59 -6.26
C LEU A 102 -6.37 -11.35 -7.49
N VAL A 103 -5.06 -11.64 -7.51
CA VAL A 103 -4.36 -12.18 -8.67
C VAL A 103 -3.56 -13.43 -8.34
N GLU A 104 -3.29 -14.24 -9.36
CA GLU A 104 -2.42 -15.42 -9.22
C GLU A 104 -0.94 -15.05 -9.34
N LYS A 105 -0.64 -14.05 -10.17
CA LYS A 105 0.72 -13.56 -10.41
C LYS A 105 0.78 -12.05 -10.63
N ILE A 106 1.96 -11.48 -10.43
CA ILE A 106 2.29 -10.11 -10.81
C ILE A 106 3.46 -10.16 -11.79
N ASP A 107 3.60 -9.14 -12.66
CA ASP A 107 4.73 -9.09 -13.59
C ASP A 107 6.08 -8.85 -12.87
N GLU A 108 7.16 -9.03 -13.61
CA GLU A 108 8.52 -8.92 -13.08
C GLU A 108 8.80 -7.50 -12.56
N ASP A 109 8.34 -6.47 -13.26
CA ASP A 109 8.54 -5.06 -12.88
C ASP A 109 7.83 -4.72 -11.57
N LEU A 110 6.57 -5.15 -11.40
CA LEU A 110 5.82 -4.96 -10.17
C LEU A 110 6.43 -5.77 -9.03
N SER A 111 6.80 -7.02 -9.29
CA SER A 111 7.46 -7.89 -8.31
C SER A 111 8.79 -7.30 -7.83
N ALA A 112 9.64 -6.84 -8.76
CA ALA A 112 10.94 -6.25 -8.48
C ALA A 112 10.81 -4.94 -7.68
N SER A 113 9.76 -4.15 -7.94
CA SER A 113 9.49 -2.91 -7.21
C SER A 113 9.21 -3.16 -5.73
N PHE A 114 8.54 -4.27 -5.39
CA PHE A 114 8.33 -4.65 -3.99
C PHE A 114 9.61 -5.12 -3.30
N GLY A 115 10.45 -5.90 -3.98
CA GLY A 115 11.54 -6.63 -3.33
C GLY A 115 11.04 -7.40 -2.09
N ASP A 116 11.71 -7.18 -0.96
CA ASP A 116 11.36 -7.79 0.34
C ASP A 116 10.25 -7.04 1.10
N LYS A 117 9.71 -5.96 0.54
CA LYS A 117 8.67 -5.14 1.16
C LYS A 117 7.28 -5.57 0.70
N ASP A 118 6.29 -5.27 1.52
CA ASP A 118 4.87 -5.47 1.21
C ASP A 118 4.20 -4.18 0.72
N MET A 119 4.95 -3.08 0.66
CA MET A 119 4.41 -1.77 0.31
C MET A 119 5.44 -1.03 -0.54
N ILE A 120 4.95 -0.42 -1.61
CA ILE A 120 5.72 0.52 -2.44
C ILE A 120 5.00 1.86 -2.47
N VAL A 121 5.79 2.92 -2.51
CA VAL A 121 5.34 4.28 -2.75
C VAL A 121 5.75 4.63 -4.17
N LEU A 122 4.80 5.08 -4.99
CA LEU A 122 5.08 5.54 -6.35
C LEU A 122 5.38 7.04 -6.30
N GLN A 123 6.50 7.44 -6.91
CA GLN A 123 6.97 8.84 -7.01
C GLN A 123 6.84 9.36 -8.43
#